data_AF-A0A820GKZ2-F1
#
_entry.id   AF-A0A820GKZ2-F1
#
_cell.length_a   1.000
_cell.length_b   1.000
_cell.length_c   1.000
_cell.angle_alpha   90.00
_cell.angle_beta   90.00
_cell.angle_gamma   90.00
#
_symmetry.space_group_name_H-M   'P 1'
#
loop_
_entity.id
_entity.type
_entity.pdbx_description
1 polymer ?
#
loop_
_entity_poly.entity_id
_entity_poly.type
_entity_poly.pdbx_seq_one_letter_code
_entity_poly.pdbx_strand_id
1 'polypeptide(L)'
;MTNFQYGYFDIANRPPPIQIKHLQHERIVATAAQKHCLFKLFPIIFVDIIDKLESFVIYKLLREILDLVLSYPFRKTWLPVLDDLCDVFHRSMVKYFPHKIIPKCHFVREYSQVIRDYGPAVRYWCF
;
A
#
# COMPACT_ATOMS: atom_id res chain seq x y z
N MET A 1 2.83 10.82 -17.21
CA MET A 1 3.50 9.53 -16.91
C MET A 1 4.17 8.86 -18.12
N THR A 2 4.34 9.53 -19.25
CA THR A 2 5.02 8.95 -20.43
C THR A 2 6.54 8.92 -20.31
N ASN A 3 7.14 9.76 -19.45
CA ASN A 3 8.60 9.95 -19.37
C ASN A 3 9.28 9.22 -18.19
N PHE A 4 8.54 8.60 -17.28
CA PHE A 4 9.16 7.85 -16.17
C PHE A 4 9.76 6.55 -16.70
N GLN A 5 11.06 6.35 -16.48
CA GLN A 5 11.78 5.15 -16.90
C GLN A 5 11.63 4.06 -15.81
N TYR A 6 10.92 2.99 -16.15
CA TYR A 6 10.74 1.84 -15.26
C TYR A 6 11.97 0.94 -15.32
N GLY A 7 12.42 0.45 -14.17
CA GLY A 7 13.52 -0.50 -14.08
C GLY A 7 13.18 -1.87 -14.64
N TYR A 8 14.20 -2.71 -14.84
CA TYR A 8 14.08 -4.07 -15.38
C TYR A 8 13.03 -4.93 -14.66
N PHE A 9 12.98 -4.85 -13.33
CA PHE A 9 12.02 -5.63 -12.52
C PHE A 9 10.58 -5.07 -12.51
N ASP A 10 10.39 -3.84 -12.96
CA ASP A 10 9.11 -3.13 -12.89
C ASP A 10 8.41 -3.02 -14.25
N ILE A 11 9.16 -3.13 -15.34
CA ILE A 11 8.65 -2.90 -16.71
C ILE A 11 7.51 -3.85 -17.08
N ALA A 12 7.57 -5.11 -16.64
CA ALA A 12 6.53 -6.12 -16.88
C ALA A 12 5.19 -5.75 -16.22
N ASN A 13 5.24 -5.03 -15.11
CA ASN A 13 4.07 -4.59 -14.34
C ASN A 13 3.87 -3.08 -14.41
N ARG A 14 4.35 -2.42 -15.46
CA ARG A 14 4.17 -0.98 -15.65
C ARG A 14 2.67 -0.63 -15.61
N PRO A 15 2.24 0.35 -14.79
CA PRO A 15 0.85 0.78 -14.76
C PRO A 15 0.45 1.45 -16.08
N PRO A 16 -0.79 1.24 -16.56
CA PRO A 16 -1.29 1.93 -17.73
C PRO A 16 -1.38 3.44 -17.48
N PRO A 17 -1.41 4.27 -18.54
CA PRO A 17 -1.55 5.72 -18.39
C PRO A 17 -2.78 6.11 -17.57
N ILE A 18 -2.59 6.93 -16.53
CA ILE A 18 -3.70 7.50 -15.76
C ILE A 18 -4.35 8.61 -16.60
N GLN A 19 -5.60 8.39 -16.99
CA GLN A 19 -6.42 9.33 -17.77
C GLN A 19 -7.26 10.20 -16.83
N ILE A 20 -7.69 11.38 -17.30
CA ILE A 20 -8.53 12.31 -16.52
C ILE A 20 -9.80 11.65 -15.99
N LYS A 21 -10.43 10.78 -16.80
CA LYS A 21 -11.61 10.01 -16.38
C LYS A 21 -11.37 9.14 -15.14
N HIS A 22 -10.14 8.67 -14.91
CA HIS A 22 -9.80 7.89 -13.71
C HIS A 22 -9.82 8.76 -12.45
N LEU A 23 -9.46 10.04 -12.59
CA LEU A 23 -9.46 11.01 -11.49
C LEU A 23 -10.89 11.42 -11.12
N GLN A 24 -11.75 11.63 -12.12
CA GLN A 24 -13.15 11.99 -11.91
C GLN A 24 -13.94 10.91 -11.15
N HIS A 25 -13.58 9.63 -11.32
CA HIS A 25 -14.23 8.50 -10.66
C HIS A 25 -13.41 7.94 -9.47
N GLU A 26 -12.32 8.62 -9.07
CA GLU A 26 -11.39 8.18 -8.02
C GLU A 26 -10.92 6.71 -8.17
N ARG A 27 -10.83 6.21 -9.41
CA ARG A 27 -10.56 4.81 -9.70
C ARG A 27 -9.51 4.65 -10.78
N ILE A 28 -8.37 4.09 -10.38
CA ILE A 28 -7.31 3.68 -11.31
C ILE A 28 -7.62 2.27 -11.82
N VAL A 29 -7.82 2.15 -13.13
CA VAL A 29 -8.01 0.88 -13.83
C VAL A 29 -6.63 0.27 -14.12
N ALA A 30 -6.30 -0.81 -13.43
CA ALA A 30 -5.04 -1.54 -13.54
C ALA A 30 -5.16 -2.90 -12.83
N THR A 31 -4.32 -3.87 -13.21
CA THR A 31 -4.19 -5.14 -12.46
C THR A 31 -3.61 -4.90 -11.08
N ALA A 32 -3.74 -5.88 -10.18
CA ALA A 32 -3.18 -5.76 -8.84
C ALA A 32 -1.66 -5.59 -8.85
N ALA A 33 -0.95 -6.36 -9.69
CA ALA A 33 0.49 -6.23 -9.87
C ALA A 33 0.89 -4.84 -10.39
N GLN A 34 0.12 -4.27 -11.33
CA GLN A 34 0.33 -2.91 -11.83
C GLN A 34 0.08 -1.84 -10.78
N LYS A 35 -0.97 -2.00 -9.95
CA LYS A 35 -1.23 -1.10 -8.81
C LYS A 35 -0.13 -1.19 -7.76
N HIS A 36 0.38 -2.38 -7.50
CA HIS A 36 1.49 -2.57 -6.58
C HIS A 36 2.79 -1.96 -7.12
N CYS A 37 3.07 -2.08 -8.41
CA CYS A 37 4.19 -1.41 -9.08
C CYS A 37 4.08 0.11 -8.94
N LEU A 38 2.91 0.69 -9.24
CA LEU A 38 2.65 2.12 -9.03
C LEU A 38 2.84 2.51 -7.57
N PHE A 39 2.25 1.75 -6.64
CA PHE A 39 2.38 1.99 -5.20
C PHE A 39 3.85 2.02 -4.80
N LYS A 40 4.65 1.03 -5.22
CA LYS A 40 6.08 0.95 -4.89
C LYS A 40 6.90 2.12 -5.41
N LEU A 41 6.63 2.57 -6.62
CA LEU A 41 7.39 3.64 -7.26
C LEU A 41 6.79 5.03 -6.97
N PHE A 42 5.66 5.11 -6.28
CA PHE A 42 4.92 6.34 -6.03
C PHE A 42 5.80 7.49 -5.48
N PRO A 43 6.65 7.30 -4.45
CA PRO A 43 7.46 8.38 -3.89
C PRO A 43 8.52 8.91 -4.86
N ILE A 44 8.99 8.05 -5.78
CA ILE A 44 10.00 8.40 -6.77
C ILE A 44 9.35 9.14 -7.94
N ILE A 45 8.19 8.66 -8.39
CA ILE A 45 7.43 9.27 -9.49
C ILE A 45 6.95 10.69 -9.12
N PHE A 46 6.62 10.91 -7.84
CA PHE A 46 5.98 12.13 -7.34
C PHE A 46 6.81 12.88 -6.29
N VAL A 47 8.13 12.72 -6.34
CA VAL A 47 9.08 13.26 -5.34
C VAL A 47 8.91 14.77 -5.10
N ASP A 48 8.51 15.50 -6.13
CA ASP A 48 8.31 16.95 -6.15
C ASP A 48 7.03 17.43 -5.43
N ILE A 49 6.10 16.51 -5.15
CA ILE A 49 4.80 16.83 -4.54
C ILE A 49 4.53 16.11 -3.22
N ILE A 50 5.20 14.99 -2.94
CA ILE A 50 4.88 14.17 -1.75
C ILE A 50 5.01 14.94 -0.42
N ASP A 51 5.98 15.83 -0.30
CA ASP A 51 6.22 16.60 0.93
C ASP A 51 5.13 17.64 1.20
N LYS A 52 4.33 17.98 0.19
CA LYS A 52 3.21 18.93 0.30
C LYS A 52 1.91 18.25 0.75
N LEU A 53 1.88 16.91 0.80
CA LEU A 53 0.70 16.14 1.12
C LEU A 53 0.72 15.71 2.59
N GLU A 54 -0.08 16.36 3.45
CA GLU A 54 -0.17 15.97 4.86
C GLU A 54 -0.61 14.51 5.04
N SER A 55 -1.44 14.00 4.12
CA SER A 55 -1.91 12.61 4.12
C SER A 55 -0.84 11.59 3.70
N PHE A 56 0.35 12.03 3.27
CA PHE A 56 1.42 11.13 2.83
C PHE A 56 1.89 10.18 3.95
N VAL A 57 1.65 10.55 5.22
CA VAL A 57 1.86 9.65 6.37
C VAL A 57 1.11 8.32 6.24
N ILE A 58 -0.10 8.31 5.67
CA ILE A 58 -0.89 7.09 5.46
C ILE A 58 -0.20 6.17 4.46
N TYR A 59 0.33 6.75 3.38
CA TYR A 59 1.09 6.00 2.39
C TYR A 59 2.33 5.36 3.03
N LYS A 60 3.09 6.12 3.85
CA LYS A 60 4.27 5.59 4.55
C LYS A 60 3.93 4.44 5.50
N LEU A 61 2.88 4.59 6.30
CA LEU A 61 2.42 3.54 7.22
C LEU A 61 2.00 2.27 6.46
N LEU A 62 1.18 2.43 5.41
CA LEU A 62 0.79 1.29 4.59
C LEU A 62 1.98 0.62 3.91
N ARG A 63 2.99 1.41 3.53
CA ARG A 63 4.21 0.91 2.93
C ARG A 63 4.99 0.04 3.91
N GLU A 64 5.20 0.52 5.14
CA GLU A 64 5.88 -0.24 6.20
C GLU A 64 5.13 -1.53 6.56
N ILE A 65 3.79 -1.46 6.66
CA ILE A 65 2.94 -2.65 6.87
C ILE A 65 3.17 -3.66 5.74
N LEU A 66 3.14 -3.24 4.48
CA LEU A 66 3.33 -4.14 3.36
C LEU A 66 4.76 -4.70 3.28
N ASP A 67 5.77 -3.91 3.61
CA ASP A 67 7.16 -4.38 3.65
C ASP A 67 7.34 -5.49 4.71
N LEU A 68 6.65 -5.40 5.85
CA LEU A 68 6.60 -6.48 6.84
C LEU A 68 5.79 -7.68 6.35
N VAL A 69 4.54 -7.47 5.95
CA VAL A 69 3.59 -8.55 5.63
C VAL A 69 4.00 -9.35 4.38
N LEU A 70 4.68 -8.71 3.43
CA LEU A 70 5.20 -9.35 2.22
C LEU A 70 6.63 -9.88 2.37
N SER A 71 7.26 -9.69 3.53
CA SER A 71 8.61 -10.20 3.77
C SER A 71 8.63 -11.73 3.83
N TYR A 72 9.70 -12.30 3.28
CA TYR A 72 9.99 -13.73 3.38
C TYR A 72 11.47 -13.95 3.70
N PRO A 73 11.82 -14.57 4.84
CA PRO A 73 10.93 -15.10 5.88
C PRO A 73 10.35 -14.02 6.81
N PHE A 74 9.09 -14.17 7.21
CA PHE A 74 8.47 -13.33 8.25
C PHE A 74 8.90 -13.77 9.65
N ARG A 75 9.33 -12.83 10.50
CA ARG A 75 9.71 -13.13 11.89
C ARG A 75 8.55 -12.84 12.83
N LYS A 76 8.14 -13.83 13.65
CA LYS A 76 7.06 -13.64 14.65
C LYS A 76 7.35 -12.52 15.65
N THR A 77 8.62 -12.19 15.89
CA THR A 77 9.03 -11.05 16.73
C THR A 77 8.61 -9.69 16.18
N TRP A 78 8.21 -9.60 14.90
CA TRP A 78 7.69 -8.38 14.27
C TRP A 78 6.19 -8.16 14.51
N LEU A 79 5.46 -9.14 15.05
CA LEU A 79 4.02 -9.02 15.27
C LEU A 79 3.63 -7.80 16.14
N PRO A 80 4.32 -7.48 17.25
CA PRO A 80 3.98 -6.28 18.03
C PRO A 80 4.15 -4.98 17.23
N VAL A 81 5.21 -4.89 16.42
CA VAL A 81 5.46 -3.74 15.55
C VAL A 81 4.38 -3.63 14.47
N LEU A 82 3.98 -4.76 13.88
CA LEU A 82 2.90 -4.80 12.90
C LEU A 82 1.56 -4.34 13.50
N ASP A 83 1.23 -4.75 14.73
CA ASP A 83 0.03 -4.30 15.44
C ASP A 83 0.04 -2.78 15.64
N ASP A 84 1.13 -2.23 16.15
CA ASP A 84 1.28 -0.79 16.35
C ASP A 84 1.14 -0.02 15.03
N LEU A 85 1.78 -0.49 13.95
CA LEU A 85 1.68 0.11 12.62
C LEU A 85 0.24 0.08 12.09
N CYS A 86 -0.46 -1.04 12.22
CA CYS A 86 -1.84 -1.18 11.76
C CYS A 86 -2.80 -0.27 12.54
N ASP A 87 -2.62 -0.11 13.85
CA ASP A 87 -3.42 0.79 14.67
C ASP A 87 -3.13 2.26 14.34
N VAL A 88 -1.86 2.65 14.16
CA VAL A 88 -1.49 4.00 13.73
C VAL A 88 -2.02 4.31 12.33
N PHE A 89 -1.96 3.34 11.40
CA PHE A 89 -2.55 3.45 10.07
C PHE A 89 -4.05 3.70 10.15
N HIS A 90 -4.78 2.91 10.94
CA HIS A 90 -6.22 3.07 11.09
C HIS A 90 -6.60 4.44 11.68
N ARG A 91 -5.92 4.88 12.76
CA ARG A 91 -6.12 6.22 13.33
C ARG A 91 -5.84 7.33 12.31
N SER A 92 -4.79 7.17 11.50
CA SER A 92 -4.45 8.13 10.45
C SER A 92 -5.50 8.17 9.35
N MET A 93 -6.01 7.01 8.91
CA MET A 93 -7.13 6.93 7.97
C MET A 93 -8.37 7.66 8.47
N VAL A 94 -8.74 7.48 9.75
CA VAL A 94 -9.85 8.21 10.38
C VAL A 94 -9.59 9.72 10.37
N LYS A 95 -8.37 10.15 10.69
CA LYS A 95 -8.00 11.57 10.75
C LYS A 95 -8.04 12.27 9.39
N TYR A 96 -7.41 11.68 8.37
CA TYR A 96 -7.25 12.35 7.06
C TYR A 96 -8.35 12.00 6.06
N PHE A 97 -8.99 10.84 6.18
CA PHE A 97 -10.02 10.36 5.25
C PHE A 97 -11.22 9.71 5.97
N PRO A 98 -11.93 10.43 6.87
CA PRO A 98 -12.99 9.87 7.71
C PRO A 98 -14.13 9.22 6.91
N HIS A 99 -14.40 9.69 5.68
CA HIS A 99 -15.47 9.17 4.82
C HIS A 99 -15.02 8.13 3.79
N LYS A 100 -13.76 7.68 3.83
CA LYS A 100 -13.20 6.70 2.88
C LYS A 100 -12.70 5.42 3.57
N ILE A 101 -13.11 5.19 4.82
CA ILE A 101 -12.80 3.95 5.53
C ILE A 101 -13.70 2.85 5.00
N ILE A 102 -13.12 1.94 4.23
CA ILE A 102 -13.80 0.78 3.66
C ILE A 102 -13.42 -0.49 4.44
N PRO A 103 -14.18 -1.60 4.32
CA PRO A 103 -13.86 -2.86 5.00
C PRO A 103 -12.40 -3.32 4.82
N LYS A 104 -11.82 -3.07 3.64
CA LYS A 104 -10.40 -3.38 3.36
C LYS A 104 -9.43 -2.64 4.30
N CYS A 105 -9.75 -1.42 4.73
CA CYS A 105 -8.95 -0.66 5.69
C CYS A 105 -9.10 -1.21 7.11
N HIS A 106 -10.28 -1.73 7.46
CA HIS A 106 -10.50 -2.36 8.77
C HIS A 106 -9.73 -3.69 8.88
N PHE A 107 -9.71 -4.51 7.83
CA PHE A 107 -9.00 -5.79 7.85
C PHE A 107 -7.48 -5.66 8.04
N VAL A 108 -6.89 -4.49 7.79
CA VAL A 108 -5.46 -4.24 8.09
C VAL A 108 -5.16 -4.43 9.57
N ARG A 109 -6.11 -4.11 10.47
CA ARG A 109 -5.94 -4.30 11.92
C ARG A 109 -5.83 -5.77 12.33
N GLU A 110 -6.36 -6.67 11.52
CA GLU A 110 -6.37 -8.11 11.81
C GLU A 110 -5.11 -8.81 11.29
N TYR A 111 -4.21 -8.12 10.59
CA TYR A 111 -3.07 -8.74 9.92
C TYR A 111 -2.15 -9.52 10.86
N SER A 112 -1.84 -8.98 12.03
CA SER A 112 -0.97 -9.67 12.99
C SER A 112 -1.62 -10.94 13.53
N GLN A 113 -2.92 -10.91 13.82
CA GLN A 113 -3.64 -12.10 14.30
C GLN A 113 -3.70 -13.17 13.21
N VAL A 114 -4.06 -12.80 11.99
CA VAL A 114 -4.10 -13.73 10.85
C VAL A 114 -2.70 -14.32 10.60
N ILE A 115 -1.64 -13.51 10.65
CA ILE A 115 -0.28 -14.01 10.42
C ILE A 115 0.21 -14.91 11.56
N ARG A 116 -0.21 -14.62 12.80
CA ARG A 116 0.09 -15.46 13.96
C ARG A 116 -0.50 -16.86 13.81
N ASP A 117 -1.73 -16.95 13.33
CA ASP A 117 -2.50 -18.19 13.26
C ASP A 117 -2.20 -18.99 11.97
N TYR A 118 -2.07 -18.31 10.83
CA TYR A 118 -1.96 -18.95 9.51
C TYR A 118 -0.58 -18.80 8.85
N GLY A 119 0.34 -18.07 9.47
CA GLY A 119 1.68 -17.82 8.95
C GLY A 119 1.74 -16.61 7.99
N PRO A 120 2.85 -16.44 7.25
CA PRO A 120 3.09 -15.23 6.45
C PRO A 120 2.02 -15.02 5.37
N ALA A 121 1.57 -13.78 5.20
CA ALA A 121 0.45 -13.50 4.31
C ALA A 121 0.72 -13.80 2.84
N VAL A 122 1.99 -13.75 2.41
CA VAL A 122 2.43 -14.15 1.06
C VAL A 122 1.90 -15.53 0.64
N ARG A 123 1.60 -16.43 1.59
CA ARG A 123 1.11 -17.78 1.30
C ARG A 123 -0.37 -17.86 0.94
N TYR A 124 -1.18 -16.89 1.33
CA TYR A 124 -2.64 -16.89 1.14
C TYR A 124 -3.18 -15.59 0.53
N TRP A 125 -2.32 -14.60 0.30
CA TRP A 125 -2.71 -13.36 -0.33
C TRP A 125 -2.86 -13.54 -1.84
N CYS A 126 -4.07 -13.36 -2.36
CA CYS A 126 -4.35 -13.22 -3.78
C CYS A 126 -4.37 -11.72 -4.13
N PHE A 127 -3.36 -11.22 -4.83
CA PHE A 127 -3.29 -9.80 -5.23
C PHE A 127 -4.41 -9.44 -6.20
#